data_AF-A0A6N7KTL2-F1
#
_entry.id   AF-A0A6N7KTL2-F1
#
_cell.length_a   1.000
_cell.length_b   1.000
_cell.length_c   1.000
_cell.angle_alpha   90.00
_cell.angle_beta   90.00
_cell.angle_gamma   90.00
#
_symmetry.space_group_name_H-M   'P 1'
#
loop_
_entity.id
_entity.type
_entity.pdbx_description
1 polymer ?
#
loop_
_entity_poly.entity_id
_entity_poly.type
_entity_poly.pdbx_seq_one_letter_code
_entity_poly.pdbx_strand_id
1 'polypeptide(L)'
;MQYPAGFHPRSGHRVTGRAPGGAHRATVSERPGSGARNRAHQTGLRTNPTRIPHTRAPHWLNPRTAAHVPMRPDPSPRPRPGARESSPQKMPNRYHSGARSARHAGKVSVMHLTNSASSITVRHRRLLRDAALAVSCAALFGLLATLVARHWQPLDRFDRDWIGELHTYAREHRIWTASVQTLSDIGGTVTMRVLLGIAAAWLWLIGARTLAAWVAAQTLLGWGGQWALKFAVGRQRPTFGDPVSHAAGPAFPSGHAMASAITCAVLVGLVWPRAGRRGRIAAGAVAVGTVLTIGWTRVALGVHWPSDVLAGWLAAGVVLGTVTAVIELWCPGALARDVRRVNWRTRPRVQRVVVPSFRPSRGGDPRDESADHPDEAVR
;
A
#
# COMPACT_ATOMS: atom_id res chain seq x y z
N MET A 1 16.73 26.88 4.46
CA MET A 1 17.85 27.35 5.31
C MET A 1 19.01 27.67 4.38
N GLN A 2 19.61 28.86 4.46
CA GLN A 2 20.73 29.24 3.59
C GLN A 2 22.04 28.56 4.00
N TYR A 3 22.96 28.42 3.05
CA TYR A 3 24.38 28.27 3.33
C TYR A 3 24.98 29.67 3.57
N PRO A 4 25.77 29.90 4.65
CA PRO A 4 26.53 31.13 4.83
C PRO A 4 27.80 31.11 3.97
N ALA A 5 28.35 32.29 3.69
CA ALA A 5 29.55 32.47 2.87
C ALA A 5 30.70 33.13 3.65
N GLY A 6 31.92 32.77 3.28
CA GLY A 6 33.11 33.60 3.44
C GLY A 6 33.90 33.45 4.75
N PHE A 7 35.20 33.16 4.60
CA PHE A 7 36.24 34.00 5.19
C PHE A 7 37.53 33.94 4.35
N HIS A 8 38.23 35.07 4.25
CA HIS A 8 39.54 35.21 3.60
C HIS A 8 40.57 35.64 4.65
N PRO A 9 41.86 35.36 4.40
CA PRO A 9 42.89 36.36 4.66
C PRO A 9 43.60 36.79 3.36
N ARG A 10 44.29 37.94 3.43
CA ARG A 10 45.05 38.54 2.32
C ARG A 10 46.56 38.53 2.61
N SER A 11 47.36 38.13 1.63
CA SER A 11 48.68 38.71 1.33
C SER A 11 49.09 38.33 -0.11
N GLY A 12 49.91 39.10 -0.83
CA GLY A 12 50.39 40.43 -0.42
C GLY A 12 51.50 41.10 -1.25
N HIS A 13 51.83 40.69 -2.48
CA HIS A 13 52.89 41.35 -3.28
C HIS A 13 52.52 41.56 -4.76
N ARG A 14 53.10 42.62 -5.36
CA ARG A 14 52.82 43.11 -6.73
C ARG A 14 54.07 43.80 -7.33
N VAL A 15 54.66 43.22 -8.37
CA VAL A 15 55.67 43.81 -9.29
C VAL A 15 55.46 43.14 -10.66
N THR A 16 54.60 43.64 -11.56
CA THR A 16 54.91 44.51 -12.73
C THR A 16 55.94 43.95 -13.74
N GLY A 17 55.56 43.71 -15.00
CA GLY A 17 56.53 43.26 -16.04
C GLY A 17 56.02 42.93 -17.46
N ARG A 18 55.54 43.93 -18.21
CA ARG A 18 55.77 44.17 -19.67
C ARG A 18 55.83 42.98 -20.68
N ALA A 19 54.83 42.93 -21.59
CA ALA A 19 54.96 42.42 -22.98
C ALA A 19 55.26 43.60 -23.96
N PRO A 20 55.37 43.47 -25.31
CA PRO A 20 55.29 42.28 -26.21
C PRO A 20 56.41 42.20 -27.30
N GLY A 21 56.32 41.26 -28.27
CA GLY A 21 57.06 41.34 -29.55
C GLY A 21 57.06 40.07 -30.44
N GLY A 22 56.96 40.24 -31.78
CA GLY A 22 57.17 39.20 -32.84
C GLY A 22 56.05 38.15 -33.00
N ALA A 23 55.30 37.97 -34.10
CA ALA A 23 55.25 38.51 -35.48
C ALA A 23 56.08 37.81 -36.60
N HIS A 24 55.47 36.82 -37.29
CA HIS A 24 55.66 36.37 -38.69
C HIS A 24 54.34 35.65 -39.11
N ARG A 25 53.64 35.89 -40.25
CA ARG A 25 53.95 35.70 -41.70
C ARG A 25 54.38 34.26 -42.06
N ALA A 26 53.90 33.57 -43.11
CA ALA A 26 52.92 33.82 -44.19
C ALA A 26 52.62 32.45 -44.92
N THR A 27 51.76 32.17 -45.93
CA THR A 27 50.66 32.83 -46.71
C THR A 27 49.97 31.77 -47.62
N VAL A 28 48.80 32.08 -48.23
CA VAL A 28 48.31 31.53 -49.56
C VAL A 28 47.89 30.02 -49.62
N SER A 29 46.91 29.54 -50.40
CA SER A 29 45.74 30.14 -51.12
C SER A 29 44.77 29.03 -51.64
N GLU A 30 43.72 29.45 -52.37
CA GLU A 30 42.91 28.73 -53.38
C GLU A 30 41.56 28.03 -53.04
N ARG A 31 40.71 27.96 -54.09
CA ARG A 31 39.35 27.41 -54.26
C ARG A 31 39.22 26.98 -55.76
N PRO A 32 38.05 26.60 -56.30
CA PRO A 32 37.33 25.34 -56.10
C PRO A 32 36.98 24.61 -57.43
N GLY A 33 36.54 23.34 -57.36
CA GLY A 33 35.81 22.66 -58.44
C GLY A 33 34.81 21.65 -57.87
N SER A 34 33.59 21.38 -58.35
CA SER A 34 32.85 21.60 -59.62
C SER A 34 32.68 20.32 -60.47
N GLY A 35 31.44 20.07 -60.92
CA GLY A 35 31.04 18.85 -61.65
C GLY A 35 30.62 17.67 -60.73
N ALA A 36 29.68 16.79 -61.11
CA ALA A 36 28.74 16.90 -62.22
C ALA A 36 27.40 16.17 -61.94
N ARG A 37 26.38 16.64 -62.65
CA ARG A 37 24.96 16.24 -62.62
C ARG A 37 24.78 14.79 -63.11
N ASN A 38 23.69 14.14 -62.69
CA ASN A 38 22.81 13.48 -63.66
C ASN A 38 21.33 13.60 -63.25
N ARG A 39 20.38 13.47 -64.20
CA ARG A 39 18.98 13.92 -64.02
C ARG A 39 17.99 13.17 -64.92
N ALA A 40 16.74 13.01 -64.44
CA ALA A 40 15.55 12.52 -65.15
C ALA A 40 15.58 11.02 -65.55
N HIS A 41 14.47 10.34 -65.84
CA HIS A 41 13.04 10.73 -65.86
C HIS A 41 12.24 9.97 -64.76
N GLN A 42 11.14 10.42 -64.14
CA GLN A 42 9.98 11.27 -64.47
C GLN A 42 8.71 10.46 -64.87
N THR A 43 7.52 11.01 -64.55
CA THR A 43 6.14 10.46 -64.63
C THR A 43 5.69 9.59 -63.45
N GLY A 44 4.47 9.74 -62.89
CA GLY A 44 3.49 10.82 -63.09
C GLY A 44 2.13 10.60 -62.39
N LEU A 45 1.44 11.70 -62.01
CA LEU A 45 0.05 11.79 -61.47
C LEU A 45 -0.14 11.17 -60.05
N ARG A 46 -0.67 11.87 -59.01
CA ARG A 46 -2.03 12.42 -58.78
C ARG A 46 -3.12 11.33 -58.93
N THR A 47 -3.95 10.99 -57.94
CA THR A 47 -4.68 11.83 -56.96
C THR A 47 -5.00 11.13 -55.61
N ASN A 48 -5.45 11.93 -54.62
CA ASN A 48 -6.19 11.54 -53.38
C ASN A 48 -7.69 11.95 -53.61
N PRO A 49 -8.74 11.53 -52.84
CA PRO A 49 -8.70 10.87 -51.53
C PRO A 49 -9.75 9.77 -51.20
N THR A 50 -9.58 9.14 -50.03
CA THR A 50 -10.62 8.52 -49.15
C THR A 50 -11.65 7.52 -49.70
N ARG A 51 -11.59 6.26 -49.22
CA ARG A 51 -12.73 5.60 -48.53
C ARG A 51 -12.34 4.35 -47.71
N ILE A 52 -13.26 3.98 -46.81
CA ILE A 52 -13.13 3.00 -45.72
C ILE A 52 -13.10 1.55 -46.23
N PRO A 53 -12.26 0.65 -45.66
CA PRO A 53 -12.41 -0.80 -45.85
C PRO A 53 -13.48 -1.38 -44.91
N HIS A 54 -14.41 -2.18 -45.43
CA HIS A 54 -15.44 -2.86 -44.63
C HIS A 54 -14.89 -4.11 -43.95
N THR A 55 -14.93 -4.15 -42.61
CA THR A 55 -14.77 -5.40 -41.84
C THR A 55 -16.11 -6.11 -41.69
N ARG A 56 -16.16 -7.41 -42.02
CA ARG A 56 -17.33 -8.27 -41.74
C ARG A 56 -17.35 -8.62 -40.25
N ALA A 57 -18.52 -8.54 -39.63
CA ALA A 57 -18.79 -9.09 -38.30
C ALA A 57 -20.07 -9.94 -38.34
N PRO A 58 -20.10 -11.15 -37.75
CA PRO A 58 -21.30 -11.95 -37.66
C PRO A 58 -22.21 -11.55 -36.48
N HIS A 59 -23.50 -11.84 -36.66
CA HIS A 59 -24.63 -11.93 -35.71
C HIS A 59 -24.29 -12.16 -34.21
N TRP A 60 -25.09 -11.72 -33.23
CA TRP A 60 -26.53 -12.01 -33.09
C TRP A 60 -27.37 -10.93 -32.37
N LEU A 61 -28.69 -11.17 -32.30
CA LEU A 61 -29.76 -10.22 -32.03
C LEU A 61 -29.95 -9.80 -30.57
N ASN A 62 -30.58 -8.63 -30.41
CA ASN A 62 -31.52 -8.28 -29.34
C ASN A 62 -32.69 -7.53 -30.02
N PRO A 63 -33.96 -7.83 -29.71
CA PRO A 63 -34.74 -6.83 -28.96
C PRO A 63 -35.77 -7.41 -27.97
N ARG A 64 -36.36 -6.51 -27.17
CA ARG A 64 -37.48 -6.73 -26.24
C ARG A 64 -38.83 -6.84 -26.97
N THR A 65 -39.79 -7.62 -26.43
CA THR A 65 -41.15 -7.14 -26.04
C THR A 65 -42.03 -8.18 -25.30
N ALA A 66 -43.00 -7.67 -24.53
CA ALA A 66 -44.35 -8.19 -24.23
C ALA A 66 -44.59 -9.60 -23.58
N ALA A 67 -44.95 -9.53 -22.29
CA ALA A 67 -46.06 -10.18 -21.57
C ALA A 67 -46.83 -11.42 -22.12
N HIS A 68 -47.09 -12.38 -21.21
CA HIS A 68 -48.43 -12.94 -20.94
C HIS A 68 -48.51 -13.61 -19.54
N VAL A 69 -49.70 -13.72 -18.95
CA VAL A 69 -49.98 -14.31 -17.61
C VAL A 69 -51.34 -15.05 -17.61
N PRO A 70 -51.42 -16.24 -16.99
CA PRO A 70 -52.47 -16.60 -16.00
C PRO A 70 -51.82 -17.07 -14.67
N MET A 71 -52.37 -16.84 -13.46
CA MET A 71 -53.50 -17.54 -12.78
C MET A 71 -53.41 -19.09 -12.83
N ARG A 72 -53.69 -19.90 -11.79
CA ARG A 72 -54.21 -19.78 -10.39
C ARG A 72 -53.99 -21.18 -9.72
N PRO A 73 -54.51 -21.55 -8.52
CA PRO A 73 -54.93 -20.80 -7.31
C PRO A 73 -54.32 -21.36 -6.00
N ASP A 74 -54.77 -20.84 -4.85
CA ASP A 74 -54.79 -21.50 -3.52
C ASP A 74 -56.21 -21.32 -2.93
N PRO A 75 -56.75 -22.27 -2.14
CA PRO A 75 -57.35 -21.85 -0.87
C PRO A 75 -57.20 -22.82 0.33
N SER A 76 -57.03 -22.22 1.51
CA SER A 76 -57.10 -22.80 2.87
C SER A 76 -58.45 -23.46 3.25
N PRO A 77 -58.54 -24.24 4.36
CA PRO A 77 -58.95 -23.63 5.64
C PRO A 77 -58.37 -24.28 6.94
N ARG A 78 -58.77 -23.75 8.12
CA ARG A 78 -58.59 -24.34 9.47
C ARG A 78 -59.96 -24.63 10.13
N PRO A 79 -60.05 -25.50 11.14
CA PRO A 79 -60.43 -25.02 12.48
C PRO A 79 -59.70 -25.69 13.69
N ARG A 80 -60.17 -25.40 14.91
CA ARG A 80 -59.75 -25.91 16.27
C ARG A 80 -60.79 -26.99 16.76
N PRO A 81 -60.96 -27.42 18.05
CA PRO A 81 -60.27 -27.09 19.33
C PRO A 81 -60.05 -28.27 20.34
N GLY A 82 -59.60 -27.94 21.57
CA GLY A 82 -59.61 -28.81 22.76
C GLY A 82 -58.21 -29.28 23.23
N ALA A 83 -57.89 -29.39 24.53
CA ALA A 83 -58.62 -28.95 25.73
C ALA A 83 -57.66 -28.65 26.92
N ARG A 84 -58.25 -27.97 27.92
CA ARG A 84 -58.00 -27.94 29.39
C ARG A 84 -57.10 -29.07 29.96
N GLU A 85 -56.35 -28.93 31.06
CA GLU A 85 -56.15 -27.84 32.06
C GLU A 85 -54.84 -28.14 32.88
N SER A 86 -54.44 -27.54 34.03
CA SER A 86 -55.11 -26.65 35.01
C SER A 86 -54.26 -25.45 35.50
N SER A 87 -53.70 -25.50 36.72
CA SER A 87 -53.25 -24.32 37.50
C SER A 87 -52.14 -24.66 38.55
N PRO A 88 -51.55 -23.68 39.28
CA PRO A 88 -50.15 -23.77 39.75
C PRO A 88 -49.92 -23.91 41.28
N GLN A 89 -48.65 -23.71 41.67
CA GLN A 89 -48.08 -23.43 43.01
C GLN A 89 -47.79 -24.59 43.98
N LYS A 90 -46.49 -24.72 44.31
CA LYS A 90 -46.04 -24.53 45.71
C LYS A 90 -44.56 -24.12 45.77
N MET A 91 -44.27 -22.94 46.35
CA MET A 91 -42.97 -22.70 46.97
C MET A 91 -42.93 -23.39 48.35
N PRO A 92 -41.72 -23.76 48.80
CA PRO A 92 -41.34 -23.43 50.17
C PRO A 92 -40.13 -22.50 50.18
N ASN A 93 -40.27 -21.33 50.82
CA ASN A 93 -39.13 -20.51 51.21
C ASN A 93 -38.34 -21.27 52.29
N ARG A 94 -37.04 -21.52 52.08
CA ARG A 94 -36.18 -22.10 53.11
C ARG A 94 -34.81 -21.43 53.16
N TYR A 95 -34.65 -20.52 54.12
CA TYR A 95 -33.35 -20.04 54.57
C TYR A 95 -32.50 -21.23 55.04
N HIS A 96 -31.36 -21.45 54.38
CA HIS A 96 -30.26 -22.25 54.92
C HIS A 96 -28.95 -21.50 54.76
N SER A 97 -28.54 -20.82 55.83
CA SER A 97 -27.16 -20.42 56.06
C SER A 97 -26.31 -21.68 56.26
N GLY A 98 -25.35 -21.95 55.36
CA GLY A 98 -24.49 -23.13 55.49
C GLY A 98 -23.35 -23.17 54.47
N ALA A 99 -22.15 -23.55 54.96
CA ALA A 99 -20.98 -24.00 54.20
C ALA A 99 -20.60 -23.25 52.91
N ARG A 100 -19.63 -22.32 53.01
CA ARG A 100 -18.84 -21.84 51.86
C ARG A 100 -17.93 -22.97 51.33
N SER A 101 -18.47 -23.87 50.50
CA SER A 101 -17.70 -24.99 49.93
C SER A 101 -16.64 -24.47 48.95
N ALA A 102 -15.35 -24.66 49.29
CA ALA A 102 -14.20 -24.11 48.57
C ALA A 102 -13.89 -24.87 47.26
N ARG A 103 -14.83 -24.85 46.29
CA ARG A 103 -14.72 -25.61 45.01
C ARG A 103 -14.81 -24.74 43.75
N HIS A 104 -14.24 -23.52 43.77
CA HIS A 104 -14.09 -22.68 42.57
C HIS A 104 -12.66 -22.22 42.25
N ALA A 105 -11.67 -22.42 43.12
CA ALA A 105 -10.28 -22.03 42.88
C ALA A 105 -9.61 -22.79 41.70
N GLY A 106 -10.00 -24.06 41.46
CA GLY A 106 -9.32 -24.93 40.49
C GLY A 106 -9.55 -24.60 39.01
N LYS A 107 -10.70 -24.03 38.63
CA LYS A 107 -11.05 -23.84 37.19
C LYS A 107 -10.32 -22.66 36.52
N VAL A 108 -9.81 -21.70 37.29
CA VAL A 108 -9.13 -20.52 36.73
C VAL A 108 -7.73 -20.87 36.19
N SER A 109 -7.00 -21.76 36.87
CA SER A 109 -5.61 -22.10 36.52
C SER A 109 -5.48 -22.76 35.14
N VAL A 110 -6.22 -23.85 34.90
CA VAL A 110 -6.09 -24.65 33.66
C VAL A 110 -6.42 -23.82 32.41
N MET A 111 -7.42 -22.95 32.47
CA MET A 111 -7.82 -22.12 31.33
C MET A 111 -6.85 -20.95 31.06
N HIS A 112 -6.13 -20.47 32.09
CA HIS A 112 -5.04 -19.52 31.89
C HIS A 112 -3.77 -20.18 31.32
N LEU A 113 -3.46 -21.41 31.72
CA LEU A 113 -2.32 -22.18 31.20
C LEU A 113 -2.48 -22.51 29.71
N THR A 114 -3.64 -23.00 29.28
CA THR A 114 -3.90 -23.33 27.87
C THR A 114 -3.96 -22.08 26.97
N ASN A 115 -4.54 -20.97 27.44
CA ASN A 115 -4.47 -19.68 26.73
C ASN A 115 -3.03 -19.14 26.64
N SER A 116 -2.22 -19.33 27.68
CA SER A 116 -0.80 -18.92 27.65
C SER A 116 -0.02 -19.72 26.61
N ALA A 117 -0.08 -21.06 26.66
CA ALA A 117 0.61 -21.95 25.73
C ALA A 117 0.19 -21.73 24.26
N SER A 118 -1.11 -21.55 24.00
CA SER A 118 -1.61 -21.23 22.64
C SER A 118 -1.17 -19.85 22.16
N SER A 119 -1.11 -18.83 23.04
CA SER A 119 -0.58 -17.51 22.67
C SER A 119 0.92 -17.54 22.33
N ILE A 120 1.72 -18.31 23.07
CA ILE A 120 3.16 -18.48 22.86
C ILE A 120 3.42 -19.20 21.53
N THR A 121 2.75 -20.32 21.27
CA THR A 121 2.92 -21.09 20.03
C THR A 121 2.46 -20.32 18.79
N VAL A 122 1.37 -19.53 18.87
CA VAL A 122 0.95 -18.63 17.77
C VAL A 122 1.97 -17.51 17.54
N ARG A 123 2.61 -16.96 18.58
CA ARG A 123 3.67 -15.95 18.44
C ARG A 123 4.96 -16.55 17.85
N HIS A 124 5.38 -17.74 18.29
CA HIS A 124 6.52 -18.45 17.69
C HIS A 124 6.29 -18.74 16.21
N ARG A 125 5.11 -19.26 15.82
CA ARG A 125 4.78 -19.53 14.40
C ARG A 125 4.81 -18.26 13.53
N ARG A 126 4.44 -17.09 14.09
CA ARG A 126 4.57 -15.79 13.40
C ARG A 126 6.02 -15.37 13.25
N LEU A 127 6.80 -15.38 14.34
CA LEU A 127 8.24 -15.05 14.32
C LEU A 127 9.02 -15.93 13.34
N LEU A 128 8.81 -17.24 13.37
CA LEU A 128 9.47 -18.19 12.47
C LEU A 128 9.09 -17.94 11.00
N ARG A 129 7.82 -17.68 10.70
CA ARG A 129 7.36 -17.33 9.35
C ARG A 129 7.99 -16.02 8.88
N ASP A 130 7.98 -14.99 9.71
CA ASP A 130 8.40 -13.64 9.33
C ASP A 130 9.94 -13.59 9.18
N ALA A 131 10.68 -14.37 9.98
CA ALA A 131 12.10 -14.64 9.79
C ALA A 131 12.39 -15.49 8.53
N ALA A 132 11.63 -16.55 8.27
CA ALA A 132 11.82 -17.38 7.07
C ALA A 132 11.52 -16.62 5.77
N LEU A 133 10.57 -15.68 5.79
CA LEU A 133 10.34 -14.73 4.70
C LEU A 133 11.53 -13.77 4.55
N ALA A 134 12.05 -13.21 5.63
CA ALA A 134 13.23 -12.33 5.59
C ALA A 134 14.46 -13.05 5.00
N VAL A 135 14.72 -14.29 5.45
CA VAL A 135 15.84 -15.13 4.97
C VAL A 135 15.63 -15.54 3.51
N SER A 136 14.42 -15.92 3.11
CA SER A 136 14.10 -16.18 1.70
C SER A 136 14.34 -14.96 0.81
N CYS A 137 13.89 -13.77 1.24
CA CYS A 137 14.16 -12.51 0.53
C CYS A 137 15.66 -12.19 0.48
N ALA A 138 16.42 -12.45 1.55
CA ALA A 138 17.87 -12.22 1.59
C ALA A 138 18.64 -13.18 0.67
N ALA A 139 18.26 -14.46 0.64
CA ALA A 139 18.86 -15.46 -0.24
C ALA A 139 18.58 -15.16 -1.72
N LEU A 140 17.33 -14.82 -2.07
CA LEU A 140 16.96 -14.40 -3.43
C LEU A 140 17.61 -13.08 -3.83
N PHE A 141 17.73 -12.11 -2.91
CA PHE A 141 18.46 -10.86 -3.15
C PHE A 141 19.94 -11.14 -3.40
N GLY A 142 20.58 -11.98 -2.58
CA GLY A 142 21.98 -12.36 -2.73
C GLY A 142 22.25 -13.05 -4.07
N LEU A 143 21.39 -14.01 -4.46
CA LEU A 143 21.45 -14.66 -5.77
C LEU A 143 21.33 -13.63 -6.89
N LEU A 144 20.30 -12.78 -6.88
CA LEU A 144 20.10 -11.77 -7.91
C LEU A 144 21.26 -10.76 -7.99
N ALA A 145 21.78 -10.32 -6.84
CA ALA A 145 22.93 -9.44 -6.75
C ALA A 145 24.21 -10.09 -7.30
N THR A 146 24.43 -11.40 -7.07
CA THR A 146 25.58 -12.10 -7.68
C THR A 146 25.41 -12.30 -9.18
N LEU A 147 24.21 -12.61 -9.69
CA LEU A 147 23.96 -12.71 -11.14
C LEU A 147 24.21 -11.38 -11.85
N VAL A 148 23.78 -10.26 -11.25
CA VAL A 148 24.05 -8.89 -11.72
C VAL A 148 25.54 -8.56 -11.66
N ALA A 149 26.19 -8.77 -10.51
CA ALA A 149 27.62 -8.45 -10.32
C ALA A 149 28.59 -9.35 -11.11
N ARG A 150 28.10 -10.48 -11.65
CA ARG A 150 28.84 -11.38 -12.54
C ARG A 150 28.47 -11.26 -14.01
N HIS A 151 27.65 -10.27 -14.40
CA HIS A 151 27.20 -10.03 -15.77
C HIS A 151 26.65 -11.30 -16.45
N TRP A 152 25.79 -12.03 -15.73
CA TRP A 152 25.23 -13.29 -16.23
C TRP A 152 24.36 -13.04 -17.47
N GLN A 153 24.86 -13.49 -18.62
CA GLN A 153 24.40 -13.03 -19.94
C GLN A 153 22.89 -13.18 -20.21
N PRO A 154 22.17 -14.22 -19.75
CA PRO A 154 20.72 -14.28 -19.91
C PRO A 154 19.98 -13.14 -19.20
N LEU A 155 20.41 -12.76 -17.99
CA LEU A 155 19.81 -11.66 -17.23
C LEU A 155 20.16 -10.30 -17.83
N ASP A 156 21.43 -10.09 -18.20
CA ASP A 156 21.87 -8.84 -18.82
C ASP A 156 21.29 -8.63 -20.23
N ARG A 157 20.89 -9.70 -20.95
CA ARG A 157 20.08 -9.62 -22.18
C ARG A 157 18.65 -9.20 -21.85
N PHE A 158 17.94 -9.97 -21.02
CA PHE A 158 16.57 -9.67 -20.58
C PHE A 158 16.40 -8.23 -20.06
N ASP A 159 17.35 -7.77 -19.24
CA ASP A 159 17.38 -6.40 -18.71
C ASP A 159 17.51 -5.33 -19.81
N ARG A 160 18.28 -5.59 -20.88
CA ARG A 160 18.46 -4.70 -22.03
C ARG A 160 17.28 -4.73 -22.99
N ASP A 161 16.77 -5.93 -23.32
CA ASP A 161 15.76 -6.13 -24.36
C ASP A 161 14.47 -5.36 -24.02
N TRP A 162 13.95 -5.54 -22.80
CA TRP A 162 12.78 -4.80 -22.27
C TRP A 162 12.99 -3.28 -22.29
N ILE A 163 14.21 -2.83 -22.01
CA ILE A 163 14.54 -1.41 -21.91
C ILE A 163 14.73 -0.76 -23.29
N GLY A 164 15.22 -1.49 -24.28
CA GLY A 164 15.27 -1.04 -25.67
C GLY A 164 13.88 -0.82 -26.27
N GLU A 165 12.99 -1.78 -26.08
CA GLU A 165 11.59 -1.69 -26.52
C GLU A 165 10.86 -0.50 -25.86
N LEU A 166 10.88 -0.44 -24.52
CA LEU A 166 10.20 0.60 -23.76
C LEU A 166 10.75 1.99 -24.02
N HIS A 167 12.08 2.14 -24.16
CA HIS A 167 12.70 3.43 -24.47
C HIS A 167 12.32 3.95 -25.86
N THR A 168 12.27 3.06 -26.86
CA THR A 168 11.84 3.41 -28.22
C THR A 168 10.40 3.93 -28.21
N TYR A 169 9.49 3.18 -27.58
CA TYR A 169 8.10 3.60 -27.38
C TYR A 169 7.98 4.93 -26.62
N ALA A 170 8.78 5.12 -25.57
CA ALA A 170 8.78 6.34 -24.74
C ALA A 170 9.21 7.61 -25.51
N ARG A 171 10.11 7.50 -26.48
CA ARG A 171 10.55 8.63 -27.31
C ARG A 171 9.46 9.07 -28.29
N GLU A 172 8.75 8.10 -28.87
CA GLU A 172 7.63 8.36 -29.78
C GLU A 172 6.41 8.94 -29.04
N HIS A 173 6.08 8.42 -27.86
CA HIS A 173 4.82 8.70 -27.16
C HIS A 173 4.97 9.72 -26.02
N ARG A 174 5.34 10.97 -26.34
CA ARG A 174 5.60 12.05 -25.35
C ARG A 174 4.53 12.21 -24.25
N ILE A 175 3.23 12.09 -24.59
CA ILE A 175 2.13 12.22 -23.62
C ILE A 175 2.10 11.04 -22.64
N TRP A 176 2.36 9.82 -23.12
CA TRP A 176 2.51 8.63 -22.28
C TRP A 176 3.72 8.78 -21.34
N THR A 177 4.87 9.23 -21.86
CA THR A 177 6.09 9.45 -21.07
C THR A 177 5.88 10.49 -19.96
N ALA A 178 5.21 11.61 -20.26
CA ALA A 178 4.84 12.61 -19.24
C ALA A 178 3.89 12.04 -18.16
N SER A 179 2.96 11.17 -18.56
CA SER A 179 2.04 10.48 -17.64
C SER A 179 2.77 9.48 -16.73
N VAL A 180 3.70 8.69 -17.29
CA VAL A 180 4.53 7.72 -16.56
C VAL A 180 5.49 8.43 -15.60
N GLN A 181 6.08 9.57 -16.01
CA GLN A 181 6.91 10.42 -15.17
C GLN A 181 6.10 10.96 -13.98
N THR A 182 4.95 11.61 -14.23
CA THR A 182 4.04 12.12 -13.20
C THR A 182 3.63 11.02 -12.20
N LEU A 183 3.28 9.83 -12.70
CA LEU A 183 2.92 8.67 -11.89
C LEU A 183 4.10 8.15 -11.05
N SER A 184 5.34 8.23 -11.57
CA SER A 184 6.54 7.91 -10.81
C SER A 184 6.88 8.93 -9.73
N ASP A 185 6.54 10.21 -9.92
CA ASP A 185 6.85 11.28 -8.97
C ASP A 185 5.82 11.31 -7.82
N ILE A 186 4.55 11.04 -8.12
CA ILE A 186 3.53 10.68 -7.10
C ILE A 186 3.98 9.43 -6.33
N GLY A 187 4.49 8.42 -7.03
CA GLY A 187 5.15 7.24 -6.45
C GLY A 187 6.53 7.50 -5.83
N GLY A 188 6.96 8.76 -5.74
CA GLY A 188 8.33 9.18 -5.46
C GLY A 188 8.88 8.70 -4.11
N THR A 189 10.19 8.43 -4.04
CA THR A 189 10.81 8.02 -2.76
C THR A 189 10.65 9.06 -1.65
N VAL A 190 10.52 10.35 -1.99
CA VAL A 190 10.21 11.41 -1.02
C VAL A 190 8.77 11.27 -0.53
N THR A 191 7.79 11.15 -1.43
CA THR A 191 6.37 10.95 -1.11
C THR A 191 6.17 9.75 -0.18
N MET A 192 6.80 8.61 -0.49
CA MET A 192 6.75 7.40 0.33
C MET A 192 7.33 7.60 1.74
N ARG A 193 8.49 8.28 1.86
CA ARG A 193 9.08 8.64 3.18
C ARG A 193 8.21 9.64 3.95
N VAL A 194 7.59 10.61 3.28
CA VAL A 194 6.69 11.59 3.91
C VAL A 194 5.42 10.91 4.43
N LEU A 195 4.82 10.00 3.66
CA LEU A 195 3.66 9.20 4.10
C LEU A 195 3.98 8.37 5.36
N LEU A 196 5.14 7.71 5.41
CA LEU A 196 5.57 6.98 6.60
C LEU A 196 5.95 7.90 7.77
N GLY A 197 6.54 9.07 7.50
CA GLY A 197 6.83 10.08 8.52
C GLY A 197 5.56 10.63 9.18
N ILE A 198 4.53 10.96 8.38
CA ILE A 198 3.21 11.37 8.87
C ILE A 198 2.56 10.23 9.68
N ALA A 199 2.62 8.99 9.19
CA ALA A 199 2.10 7.84 9.92
C ALA A 199 2.82 7.63 11.27
N ALA A 200 4.14 7.71 11.31
CA ALA A 200 4.93 7.58 12.54
C ALA A 200 4.63 8.72 13.53
N ALA A 201 4.57 9.98 13.06
CA ALA A 201 4.22 11.13 13.88
C ALA A 201 2.79 11.00 14.46
N TRP A 202 1.81 10.60 13.66
CA TRP A 202 0.45 10.36 14.13
C TRP A 202 0.39 9.22 15.17
N LEU A 203 1.08 8.10 14.92
CA LEU A 203 1.21 6.98 15.87
C LEU A 203 1.85 7.44 17.20
N TRP A 204 2.86 8.31 17.14
CA TRP A 204 3.51 8.88 18.32
C TRP A 204 2.54 9.76 19.13
N LEU A 205 1.83 10.68 18.47
CA LEU A 205 0.85 11.59 19.09
C LEU A 205 -0.30 10.85 19.79
N ILE A 206 -0.74 9.70 19.26
CA ILE A 206 -1.76 8.87 19.92
C ILE A 206 -1.21 7.93 21.01
N GLY A 207 0.10 7.99 21.28
CA GLY A 207 0.79 7.20 22.30
C GLY A 207 1.11 5.75 21.91
N ALA A 208 1.08 5.43 20.61
CA ALA A 208 1.48 4.13 20.07
C ALA A 208 2.97 4.13 19.70
N ARG A 209 3.82 4.37 20.71
CA ARG A 209 5.25 4.70 20.53
C ARG A 209 6.09 3.56 19.95
N THR A 210 5.81 2.29 20.26
CA THR A 210 6.54 1.17 19.66
C THR A 210 6.15 0.98 18.19
N LEU A 211 4.86 1.18 17.86
CA LEU A 211 4.41 1.11 16.48
C LEU A 211 4.93 2.28 15.64
N ALA A 212 5.02 3.49 16.24
CA ALA A 212 5.69 4.65 15.64
C ALA A 212 7.19 4.38 15.38
N ALA A 213 7.90 3.84 16.38
CA ALA A 213 9.31 3.48 16.26
C ALA A 213 9.55 2.39 15.22
N TRP A 214 8.64 1.42 15.08
CA TRP A 214 8.69 0.41 14.01
C TRP A 214 8.54 1.07 12.63
N VAL A 215 7.55 1.94 12.41
CA VAL A 215 7.42 2.67 11.12
C VAL A 215 8.65 3.53 10.81
N ALA A 216 9.19 4.22 11.82
CA ALA A 216 10.42 5.00 11.67
C ALA A 216 11.62 4.11 11.31
N ALA A 217 11.81 2.98 12.00
CA ALA A 217 12.88 2.02 11.73
C ALA A 217 12.78 1.42 10.31
N GLN A 218 11.59 1.02 9.86
CA GLN A 218 11.34 0.56 8.49
C GLN A 218 11.77 1.63 7.46
N THR A 219 11.45 2.90 7.72
CA THR A 219 11.78 4.02 6.83
C THR A 219 13.29 4.31 6.80
N LEU A 220 13.93 4.38 7.97
CA LEU A 220 15.34 4.74 8.12
C LEU A 220 16.28 3.62 7.68
N LEU A 221 16.04 2.38 8.11
CA LEU A 221 16.85 1.22 7.71
C LEU A 221 16.60 0.85 6.25
N GLY A 222 15.37 1.05 5.75
CA GLY A 222 15.07 0.96 4.32
C GLY A 222 15.89 1.95 3.51
N TRP A 223 15.94 3.22 3.91
CA TRP A 223 16.69 4.26 3.21
C TRP A 223 18.21 4.10 3.32
N GLY A 224 18.72 3.80 4.51
CA GLY A 224 20.16 3.58 4.76
C GLY A 224 20.68 2.34 4.04
N GLY A 225 19.96 1.21 4.14
CA GLY A 225 20.30 -0.02 3.41
C GLY A 225 20.26 0.17 1.89
N GLN A 226 19.29 0.92 1.37
CA GLN A 226 19.20 1.28 -0.05
C GLN A 226 20.36 2.15 -0.55
N TRP A 227 21.02 2.92 0.33
CA TRP A 227 22.26 3.64 0.00
C TRP A 227 23.50 2.76 0.15
N ALA A 228 23.61 1.98 1.23
CA ALA A 228 24.72 1.04 1.43
C ALA A 228 24.85 0.05 0.26
N LEU A 229 23.73 -0.53 -0.19
CA LEU A 229 23.69 -1.43 -1.35
C LEU A 229 24.07 -0.73 -2.66
N LYS A 230 23.76 0.57 -2.82
CA LYS A 230 24.17 1.35 -3.99
C LYS A 230 25.67 1.53 -4.07
N PHE A 231 26.32 1.85 -2.95
CA PHE A 231 27.77 1.97 -2.90
C PHE A 231 28.48 0.62 -2.99
N ALA A 232 27.90 -0.45 -2.43
CA ALA A 232 28.48 -1.79 -2.47
C ALA A 232 28.42 -2.47 -3.85
N VAL A 233 27.38 -2.21 -4.66
CA VAL A 233 27.20 -2.87 -5.97
C VAL A 233 27.62 -1.97 -7.15
N GLY A 234 27.51 -0.65 -7.03
CA GLY A 234 28.05 0.30 -8.04
C GLY A 234 27.44 0.24 -9.45
N ARG A 235 26.44 -0.63 -9.72
CA ARG A 235 25.92 -0.89 -11.08
C ARG A 235 25.57 0.38 -11.85
N GLN A 236 26.05 0.49 -13.07
CA GLN A 236 25.68 1.55 -14.01
C GLN A 236 24.19 1.47 -14.38
N ARG A 237 23.60 2.63 -14.67
CA ARG A 237 22.21 2.75 -15.18
C ARG A 237 22.15 2.44 -16.67
N PRO A 238 20.96 2.19 -17.24
CA PRO A 238 20.78 2.30 -18.68
C PRO A 238 21.16 3.71 -19.13
N THR A 239 21.90 3.80 -20.23
CA THR A 239 22.36 5.06 -20.84
C THR A 239 21.95 5.10 -22.30
N PHE A 240 21.39 6.22 -22.72
CA PHE A 240 20.89 6.45 -24.07
C PHE A 240 21.47 7.75 -24.63
N GLY A 241 21.53 7.88 -25.96
CA GLY A 241 21.93 9.14 -26.61
C GLY A 241 20.91 10.27 -26.46
N ASP A 242 19.64 9.92 -26.21
CA ASP A 242 18.51 10.85 -26.05
C ASP A 242 17.58 10.34 -24.92
N PRO A 243 17.95 10.54 -23.63
CA PRO A 243 17.26 9.90 -22.51
C PRO A 243 15.97 10.63 -22.11
N VAL A 244 14.84 9.91 -22.14
CA VAL A 244 13.50 10.43 -21.80
C VAL A 244 13.31 10.85 -20.33
N SER A 245 14.19 10.43 -19.43
CA SER A 245 14.23 10.81 -18.01
C SER A 245 15.66 10.67 -17.49
N HIS A 246 15.98 11.29 -16.36
CA HIS A 246 17.32 11.28 -15.77
C HIS A 246 17.27 10.88 -14.29
N ALA A 247 18.29 10.14 -13.83
CA ALA A 247 18.44 9.77 -12.42
C ALA A 247 19.93 9.64 -12.05
N ALA A 248 20.35 10.32 -10.99
CA ALA A 248 21.74 10.31 -10.54
C ALA A 248 22.11 9.05 -9.71
N GLY A 249 23.42 8.80 -9.57
CA GLY A 249 23.98 7.73 -8.74
C GLY A 249 23.71 6.30 -9.26
N PRO A 250 24.19 5.25 -8.53
CA PRO A 250 24.11 3.86 -8.97
C PRO A 250 22.68 3.36 -9.21
N ALA A 251 22.53 2.41 -10.12
CA ALA A 251 21.25 1.83 -10.53
C ALA A 251 20.70 0.87 -9.46
N PHE A 252 21.46 -0.17 -9.13
CA PHE A 252 21.03 -1.24 -8.24
C PHE A 252 21.07 -0.83 -6.75
N PRO A 253 20.10 -1.22 -5.90
CA PRO A 253 18.72 -1.58 -6.23
C PRO A 253 17.85 -0.33 -6.50
N SER A 254 16.67 -0.52 -7.09
CA SER A 254 15.73 0.58 -7.34
C SER A 254 15.11 1.13 -6.06
N GLY A 255 15.45 2.38 -5.72
CA GLY A 255 14.95 3.05 -4.52
C GLY A 255 13.45 3.29 -4.53
N HIS A 256 12.85 3.53 -5.69
CA HIS A 256 11.39 3.68 -5.84
C HIS A 256 10.66 2.36 -5.58
N ALA A 257 11.16 1.25 -6.13
CA ALA A 257 10.62 -0.09 -5.89
C ALA A 257 10.73 -0.49 -4.41
N MET A 258 11.86 -0.23 -3.78
CA MET A 258 12.08 -0.53 -2.36
C MET A 258 11.20 0.35 -1.44
N ALA A 259 11.13 1.66 -1.69
CA ALA A 259 10.34 2.59 -0.88
C ALA A 259 8.83 2.35 -1.00
N SER A 260 8.31 2.04 -2.20
CA SER A 260 6.90 1.71 -2.37
C SER A 260 6.55 0.38 -1.71
N ALA A 261 7.39 -0.66 -1.86
CA ALA A 261 7.18 -1.96 -1.22
C ALA A 261 7.14 -1.86 0.32
N ILE A 262 8.09 -1.15 0.94
CA ILE A 262 8.09 -0.91 2.39
C ILE A 262 6.83 -0.13 2.80
N THR A 263 6.51 0.98 2.10
CA THR A 263 5.40 1.87 2.47
C THR A 263 4.05 1.19 2.33
N CYS A 264 3.79 0.51 1.22
CA CYS A 264 2.55 -0.23 1.01
C CYS A 264 2.38 -1.38 2.01
N ALA A 265 3.44 -2.16 2.30
CA ALA A 265 3.38 -3.22 3.31
C ALA A 265 3.12 -2.68 4.72
N VAL A 266 3.77 -1.58 5.10
CA VAL A 266 3.56 -0.89 6.39
C VAL A 266 2.12 -0.38 6.51
N LEU A 267 1.62 0.37 5.51
CA LEU A 267 0.26 0.93 5.54
C LEU A 267 -0.81 -0.17 5.56
N VAL A 268 -0.64 -1.24 4.77
CA VAL A 268 -1.51 -2.43 4.85
C VAL A 268 -1.47 -3.02 6.27
N GLY A 269 -0.29 -3.19 6.86
CA GLY A 269 -0.11 -3.70 8.22
C GLY A 269 -0.84 -2.88 9.30
N LEU A 270 -0.89 -1.55 9.16
CA LEU A 270 -1.60 -0.66 10.08
C LEU A 270 -3.13 -0.75 9.96
N VAL A 271 -3.65 -1.03 8.75
CA VAL A 271 -5.10 -1.11 8.45
C VAL A 271 -5.67 -2.52 8.65
N TRP A 272 -4.88 -3.57 8.38
CA TRP A 272 -5.25 -4.99 8.44
C TRP A 272 -6.02 -5.43 9.70
N PRO A 273 -5.69 -4.96 10.93
CA PRO A 273 -6.38 -5.34 12.15
C PRO A 273 -7.84 -4.90 12.21
N ARG A 274 -8.22 -3.85 11.45
CA ARG A 274 -9.58 -3.30 11.38
C ARG A 274 -10.36 -3.79 10.17
N ALA A 275 -9.66 -4.00 9.05
CA ALA A 275 -10.29 -4.37 7.79
C ALA A 275 -10.97 -5.76 7.89
N GLY A 276 -12.25 -5.84 7.52
CA GLY A 276 -12.92 -7.11 7.23
C GLY A 276 -12.39 -7.74 5.94
N ARG A 277 -12.84 -8.96 5.59
CA ARG A 277 -12.31 -9.75 4.45
C ARG A 277 -12.22 -8.93 3.14
N ARG A 278 -13.30 -8.23 2.76
CA ARG A 278 -13.33 -7.37 1.55
C ARG A 278 -12.29 -6.23 1.62
N GLY A 279 -12.19 -5.54 2.76
CA GLY A 279 -11.22 -4.46 2.97
C GLY A 279 -9.75 -4.94 2.96
N ARG A 280 -9.47 -6.15 3.46
CA ARG A 280 -8.12 -6.76 3.38
C ARG A 280 -7.73 -7.09 1.95
N ILE A 281 -8.65 -7.64 1.17
CA ILE A 281 -8.45 -7.91 -0.27
C ILE A 281 -8.23 -6.60 -1.02
N ALA A 282 -9.07 -5.58 -0.80
CA ALA A 282 -8.93 -4.28 -1.46
C ALA A 282 -7.61 -3.58 -1.09
N ALA A 283 -7.24 -3.52 0.20
CA ALA A 283 -5.98 -2.92 0.63
C ALA A 283 -4.75 -3.68 0.07
N GLY A 284 -4.79 -5.01 0.02
CA GLY A 284 -3.76 -5.83 -0.60
C GLY A 284 -3.65 -5.60 -2.12
N ALA A 285 -4.78 -5.55 -2.83
CA ALA A 285 -4.82 -5.31 -4.27
C ALA A 285 -4.30 -3.91 -4.63
N VAL A 286 -4.71 -2.87 -3.89
CA VAL A 286 -4.18 -1.50 -4.06
C VAL A 286 -2.68 -1.48 -3.78
N ALA A 287 -2.22 -2.08 -2.68
CA ALA A 287 -0.79 -2.15 -2.35
C ALA A 287 0.04 -2.84 -3.44
N VAL A 288 -0.38 -4.02 -3.92
CA VAL A 288 0.31 -4.74 -5.00
C VAL A 288 0.28 -3.93 -6.30
N GLY A 289 -0.87 -3.36 -6.67
CA GLY A 289 -0.99 -2.50 -7.84
C GLY A 289 -0.05 -1.29 -7.79
N THR A 290 0.01 -0.59 -6.66
CA THR A 290 0.93 0.54 -6.43
C THR A 290 2.40 0.11 -6.52
N VAL A 291 2.78 -1.01 -5.89
CA VAL A 291 4.18 -1.50 -5.91
C VAL A 291 4.61 -1.93 -7.31
N LEU A 292 3.76 -2.65 -8.04
CA LEU A 292 4.02 -3.05 -9.43
C LEU A 292 4.09 -1.84 -10.35
N THR A 293 3.14 -0.91 -10.25
CA THR A 293 3.09 0.31 -11.08
C THR A 293 4.33 1.18 -10.87
N ILE A 294 4.75 1.40 -9.62
CA ILE A 294 5.93 2.21 -9.30
C ILE A 294 7.23 1.48 -9.68
N GLY A 295 7.26 0.15 -9.67
CA GLY A 295 8.36 -0.61 -10.26
C GLY A 295 8.42 -0.39 -11.78
N TRP A 296 7.27 -0.56 -12.45
CA TRP A 296 7.11 -0.43 -13.89
C TRP A 296 7.54 0.94 -14.42
N THR A 297 7.13 2.05 -13.79
CA THR A 297 7.51 3.39 -14.25
C THR A 297 9.02 3.59 -14.31
N ARG A 298 9.81 2.92 -13.46
CA ARG A 298 11.29 3.06 -13.48
C ARG A 298 11.96 2.29 -14.62
N VAL A 299 11.35 1.23 -15.12
CA VAL A 299 11.80 0.51 -16.33
C VAL A 299 11.32 1.27 -17.58
N ALA A 300 10.04 1.67 -17.60
CA ALA A 300 9.40 2.42 -18.68
C ALA A 300 10.07 3.79 -18.97
N LEU A 301 10.61 4.46 -17.95
CA LEU A 301 11.40 5.70 -18.11
C LEU A 301 12.88 5.46 -18.43
N GLY A 302 13.31 4.20 -18.61
CA GLY A 302 14.70 3.85 -18.98
C GLY A 302 15.75 4.13 -17.91
N VAL A 303 15.36 4.25 -16.63
CA VAL A 303 16.23 4.73 -15.54
C VAL A 303 16.69 3.64 -14.56
N HIS A 304 16.11 2.44 -14.63
CA HIS A 304 16.48 1.26 -13.84
C HIS A 304 16.22 -0.02 -14.62
N TRP A 305 17.14 -0.98 -14.50
CA TRP A 305 16.96 -2.32 -15.07
C TRP A 305 15.80 -3.08 -14.38
N PRO A 306 15.07 -3.97 -15.08
CA PRO A 306 14.06 -4.85 -14.47
C PRO A 306 14.57 -5.57 -13.20
N SER A 307 15.81 -6.07 -13.22
CA SER A 307 16.44 -6.70 -12.05
C SER A 307 16.74 -5.72 -10.90
N ASP A 308 16.99 -4.43 -11.14
CA ASP A 308 17.11 -3.43 -10.07
C ASP A 308 15.78 -3.27 -9.30
N VAL A 309 14.65 -3.37 -10.01
CA VAL A 309 13.30 -3.27 -9.45
C VAL A 309 12.98 -4.48 -8.59
N LEU A 310 13.23 -5.69 -9.10
CA LEU A 310 13.08 -6.93 -8.35
C LEU A 310 14.00 -6.95 -7.10
N ALA A 311 15.25 -6.52 -7.24
CA ALA A 311 16.18 -6.37 -6.12
C ALA A 311 15.68 -5.35 -5.07
N GLY A 312 15.04 -4.26 -5.50
CA GLY A 312 14.39 -3.30 -4.60
C GLY A 312 13.24 -3.92 -3.78
N TRP A 313 12.40 -4.74 -4.41
CA TRP A 313 11.33 -5.47 -3.71
C TRP A 313 11.87 -6.55 -2.76
N LEU A 314 12.91 -7.29 -3.15
CA LEU A 314 13.55 -8.28 -2.28
C LEU A 314 14.23 -7.62 -1.07
N ALA A 315 14.98 -6.53 -1.28
CA ALA A 315 15.57 -5.74 -0.20
C ALA A 315 14.51 -5.15 0.76
N ALA A 316 13.36 -4.70 0.23
CA ALA A 316 12.23 -4.30 1.06
C ALA A 316 11.72 -5.47 1.93
N GLY A 317 11.60 -6.68 1.38
CA GLY A 317 11.24 -7.87 2.14
C GLY A 317 12.20 -8.20 3.28
N VAL A 318 13.52 -8.06 3.05
CA VAL A 318 14.54 -8.21 4.10
C VAL A 318 14.34 -7.20 5.22
N VAL A 319 14.20 -5.90 4.91
CA VAL A 319 14.01 -4.84 5.92
C VAL A 319 12.69 -5.04 6.68
N LEU A 320 11.59 -5.29 5.97
CA LEU A 320 10.27 -5.55 6.56
C LEU A 320 10.31 -6.70 7.58
N GLY A 321 10.89 -7.84 7.20
CA GLY A 321 10.99 -9.01 8.05
C GLY A 321 11.97 -8.86 9.21
N THR A 322 13.19 -8.38 8.95
CA THR A 322 14.22 -8.20 9.99
C THR A 322 13.81 -7.21 11.07
N VAL A 323 13.32 -6.01 10.71
CA VAL A 323 12.89 -4.98 11.67
C VAL A 323 11.71 -5.46 12.50
N THR A 324 10.79 -6.24 11.91
CA THR A 324 9.65 -6.82 12.64
C THR A 324 10.08 -7.93 13.58
N ALA A 325 10.96 -8.84 13.13
CA ALA A 325 11.51 -9.91 13.95
C ALA A 325 12.32 -9.35 15.14
N VAL A 326 13.20 -8.37 14.91
CA VAL A 326 13.96 -7.69 15.97
C VAL A 326 13.00 -7.07 17.00
N ILE A 327 12.00 -6.29 16.59
CA ILE A 327 11.11 -5.62 17.54
C ILE A 327 10.20 -6.61 18.30
N GLU A 328 9.74 -7.71 17.69
CA GLU A 328 9.00 -8.74 18.44
C GLU A 328 9.90 -9.65 19.30
N LEU A 329 11.20 -9.79 19.01
CA LEU A 329 12.16 -10.48 19.88
C LEU A 329 12.53 -9.63 21.10
N TRP A 330 12.96 -8.39 20.88
CA TRP A 330 13.41 -7.47 21.93
C TRP A 330 12.25 -6.88 22.76
N CYS A 331 11.08 -6.67 22.15
CA CYS A 331 9.91 -6.09 22.81
C CYS A 331 8.65 -6.96 22.62
N PRO A 332 8.59 -8.16 23.23
CA PRO A 332 7.49 -9.12 23.11
C PRO A 332 6.09 -8.52 23.10
N GLY A 333 5.36 -8.72 21.98
CA GLY A 333 3.98 -8.29 21.83
C GLY A 333 3.74 -6.78 21.95
N ALA A 334 4.78 -5.95 21.90
CA ALA A 334 4.64 -4.49 22.02
C ALA A 334 3.90 -3.89 20.81
N LEU A 335 4.20 -4.37 19.59
CA LEU A 335 3.43 -4.02 18.39
C LEU A 335 1.96 -4.41 18.57
N ALA A 336 1.68 -5.62 19.08
CA ALA A 336 0.32 -6.07 19.34
C ALA A 336 -0.41 -5.24 20.43
N ARG A 337 0.30 -4.74 21.45
CA ARG A 337 -0.24 -3.81 22.47
C ARG A 337 -0.61 -2.47 21.84
N ASP A 338 0.29 -1.89 21.05
CA ASP A 338 0.04 -0.60 20.41
C ASP A 338 -1.04 -0.69 19.33
N VAL A 339 -1.07 -1.74 18.50
CA VAL A 339 -2.18 -2.00 17.56
C VAL A 339 -3.53 -2.02 18.29
N ARG A 340 -3.62 -2.60 19.50
CA ARG A 340 -4.85 -2.52 20.32
C ARG A 340 -5.16 -1.09 20.79
N ARG A 341 -4.15 -0.29 21.16
CA ARG A 341 -4.29 1.14 21.51
C ARG A 341 -4.81 1.97 20.33
N VAL A 342 -4.25 1.81 19.13
CA VAL A 342 -4.72 2.50 17.92
C VAL A 342 -6.15 2.04 17.60
N ASN A 343 -6.43 0.72 17.63
CA ASN A 343 -7.76 0.17 17.37
C ASN A 343 -8.82 0.69 18.34
N TRP A 344 -8.47 0.94 19.61
CA TRP A 344 -9.36 1.55 20.60
C TRP A 344 -9.62 3.03 20.30
N ARG A 345 -8.55 3.83 20.13
CA ARG A 345 -8.67 5.29 19.89
C ARG A 345 -9.39 5.64 18.59
N THR A 346 -9.32 4.79 17.57
CA THR A 346 -10.00 5.01 16.28
C THR A 346 -11.29 4.18 16.11
N ARG A 347 -11.92 3.68 17.19
CA ARG A 347 -13.26 3.11 17.03
C ARG A 347 -14.24 4.24 16.66
N PRO A 348 -15.17 4.01 15.72
CA PRO A 348 -16.33 4.87 15.60
C PRO A 348 -17.02 4.94 16.97
N ARG A 349 -17.17 6.16 17.51
CA ARG A 349 -18.03 6.38 18.69
C ARG A 349 -19.47 6.25 18.22
N VAL A 350 -19.93 5.01 18.05
CA VAL A 350 -21.36 4.72 17.87
C VAL A 350 -22.04 5.22 19.12
N GLN A 351 -22.71 6.37 19.00
CA GLN A 351 -23.46 6.97 20.07
C GLN A 351 -24.54 5.95 20.44
N ARG A 352 -24.40 5.36 21.63
CA ARG A 352 -25.32 4.32 22.10
C ARG A 352 -26.66 4.99 22.35
N VAL A 353 -27.52 4.97 21.34
CA VAL A 353 -28.90 5.49 21.43
C VAL A 353 -29.54 4.79 22.61
N VAL A 354 -29.78 5.55 23.68
CA VAL A 354 -30.52 5.08 24.83
C VAL A 354 -31.97 5.04 24.37
N VAL A 355 -32.41 3.87 23.91
CA VAL A 355 -33.82 3.60 23.67
C VAL A 355 -34.53 3.88 24.99
N PRO A 356 -35.47 4.85 25.05
CA PRO A 356 -36.19 5.13 26.27
C PRO A 356 -36.87 3.86 26.75
N SER A 357 -36.69 3.53 28.04
CA SER A 357 -37.32 2.36 28.63
C SER A 357 -38.83 2.51 28.53
N PHE A 358 -39.45 1.73 27.65
CA PHE A 358 -40.88 1.75 27.40
C PHE A 358 -41.62 1.40 28.71
N ARG A 359 -42.15 2.41 29.40
CA ARG A 359 -43.05 2.17 30.54
C ARG A 359 -44.29 1.48 29.99
N PRO A 360 -44.66 0.29 30.45
CA PRO A 360 -45.99 -0.24 30.18
C PRO A 360 -47.01 0.75 30.73
N SER A 361 -47.97 1.18 29.92
CA SER A 361 -49.15 1.88 30.42
C SER A 361 -49.80 0.99 31.47
N ARG A 362 -50.08 1.52 32.67
CA ARG A 362 -51.01 0.85 33.58
C ARG A 362 -52.34 0.77 32.84
N GLY A 363 -52.85 -0.44 32.61
CA GLY A 363 -54.24 -0.60 32.19
C GLY A 363 -55.14 -0.01 33.28
N GLY A 364 -56.24 0.63 32.87
CA GLY A 364 -57.29 1.02 33.82
C GLY A 364 -57.86 -0.23 34.49
N ASP A 365 -58.17 -0.13 35.78
CA ASP A 365 -58.84 -1.19 36.53
C ASP A 365 -60.35 -1.04 36.32
N PRO A 366 -61.05 -1.99 35.68
CA PRO A 366 -62.49 -1.90 35.43
C PRO A 366 -63.28 -2.33 36.68
N ARG A 367 -63.14 -1.57 37.77
CA ARG A 367 -63.66 -1.91 39.11
C ARG A 367 -64.14 -0.73 39.97
N ASP A 368 -64.41 0.43 39.38
CA ASP A 368 -65.08 1.57 40.04
C ASP A 368 -66.39 1.92 39.29
N GLU A 369 -67.39 1.04 39.39
CA GLU A 369 -68.72 1.23 38.78
C GLU A 369 -69.84 0.59 39.62
N SER A 370 -69.94 0.95 40.91
CA SER A 370 -71.14 0.72 41.74
C SER A 370 -71.08 1.47 43.08
N ALA A 371 -72.16 2.17 43.43
CA ALA A 371 -72.40 2.90 44.69
C ALA A 371 -71.49 4.13 44.95
N ASP A 372 -71.97 5.25 45.52
CA ASP A 372 -73.35 5.59 45.86
C ASP A 372 -73.61 7.11 45.78
N HIS A 373 -74.88 7.51 45.64
CA HIS A 373 -75.33 8.88 45.88
C HIS A 373 -75.95 8.94 47.28
N PRO A 374 -75.80 10.04 48.03
CA PRO A 374 -76.86 11.06 47.91
C PRO A 374 -76.42 12.53 48.12
N ASP A 375 -77.25 13.39 47.56
CA ASP A 375 -77.76 14.68 48.05
C ASP A 375 -76.85 15.71 48.74
N GLU A 376 -76.71 16.83 48.03
CA GLU A 376 -76.31 18.15 48.51
C GLU A 376 -77.40 18.75 49.45
N ALA A 377 -77.02 19.13 50.67
CA ALA A 377 -77.96 19.66 51.67
C ALA A 377 -77.43 20.89 52.43
N VAL A 378 -77.57 22.06 51.79
CA VAL A 378 -77.83 23.40 52.37
C VAL A 378 -77.15 23.79 53.70
N ARG A 379 -76.16 24.69 53.64
CA ARG A 379 -76.22 26.02 54.32
C ARG A 379 -75.16 26.99 53.84
#